data_AF-A0A355BPA1-F1
#
_entry.id   AF-A0A355BPA1-F1
#
_cell.length_a   1.000
_cell.length_b   1.000
_cell.length_c   1.000
_cell.angle_alpha   90.00
_cell.angle_beta   90.00
_cell.angle_gamma   90.00
#
_symmetry.space_group_name_H-M   'P 1'
#
loop_
_entity.id
_entity.type
_entity.pdbx_description
1 polymer ?
#
loop_
_entity_poly.entity_id
_entity_poly.type
_entity_poly.pdbx_seq_one_letter_code
_entity_poly.pdbx_strand_id
1 'polypeptide(L)'
;MQRPVLGILTAGRGRVPGNREMFRFVQEACQTAGLISYVFTPEYVNWERGVVMGYRYQQGRWRASQFPLPNVVYNRVPNRKLESNEQVRLAKRRLRARGIPYYNASYLNKYDLYRVLQSD
;
A
#
# COMPACT_ATOMS: atom_id res chain seq x y z
N MET A 1 -8.93 -21.58 5.77
CA MET A 1 -8.70 -20.58 4.71
C MET A 1 -7.86 -19.44 5.27
N GLN A 2 -6.77 -19.03 4.62
CA GLN A 2 -6.02 -17.84 5.05
C GLN A 2 -6.86 -16.58 4.83
N ARG A 3 -6.89 -15.67 5.80
CA ARG A 3 -7.61 -14.39 5.69
C ARG A 3 -6.89 -13.48 4.68
N PRO A 4 -7.61 -12.86 3.73
CA PRO A 4 -6.98 -11.93 2.79
C PRO A 4 -6.31 -10.76 3.51
N VAL A 5 -5.16 -10.35 2.97
CA VAL A 5 -4.31 -9.31 3.54
C VAL A 5 -4.23 -8.10 2.61
N LEU A 6 -4.64 -6.93 3.11
CA LEU A 6 -4.51 -5.64 2.44
C LEU A 6 -3.20 -4.95 2.83
N GLY A 7 -2.33 -4.71 1.86
CA GLY A 7 -1.13 -3.90 2.04
C GLY A 7 -1.38 -2.45 1.61
N ILE A 8 -1.27 -1.50 2.52
CA ILE A 8 -1.35 -0.08 2.19
C ILE A 8 0.06 0.42 1.86
N LEU A 9 0.36 0.61 0.58
CA LEU A 9 1.67 1.05 0.10
C LEU A 9 1.79 2.57 0.20
N THR A 10 2.83 3.04 0.89
CA THR A 10 3.17 4.46 1.00
C THR A 10 4.68 4.67 0.80
N ALA A 11 5.11 5.92 0.71
CA ALA A 11 6.52 6.29 0.65
C ALA A 11 6.74 7.68 1.29
N GLY A 12 7.92 7.92 1.84
CA GLY A 12 8.29 9.18 2.49
C GLY A 12 9.16 8.94 3.73
N ARG A 13 9.38 9.99 4.52
CA ARG A 13 10.21 9.93 5.73
C ARG A 13 9.39 9.60 6.98
N GLY A 14 9.97 8.83 7.89
CA GLY A 14 9.37 8.45 9.18
C GLY A 14 8.79 7.03 9.18
N ARG A 15 8.33 6.57 10.35
CA ARG A 15 7.84 5.19 10.56
C ARG A 15 6.60 4.86 9.72
N VAL A 16 5.61 5.76 9.73
CA VAL A 16 4.38 5.64 8.94
C VAL A 16 4.19 6.96 8.17
N PRO A 17 4.79 7.08 6.97
CA PRO A 17 4.71 8.30 6.16
C PRO A 17 3.37 8.39 5.43
N GLY A 18 2.83 9.60 5.30
CA GLY A 18 1.54 9.86 4.64
C GLY A 18 0.39 10.11 5.61
N ASN A 19 -0.85 9.98 5.13
CA ASN A 19 -2.07 10.29 5.89
C ASN A 19 -2.42 9.16 6.86
N ARG A 20 -1.96 9.29 8.12
CA ARG A 20 -2.15 8.29 9.19
C ARG A 20 -3.61 8.11 9.60
N GLU A 21 -4.42 9.17 9.57
CA GLU A 21 -5.84 9.09 9.90
C GLU A 21 -6.59 8.24 8.88
N MET A 22 -6.32 8.47 7.60
CA MET A 22 -6.88 7.65 6.52
C MET A 22 -6.38 6.19 6.60
N PHE A 23 -5.10 5.96 6.90
CA PHE A 23 -4.60 4.60 7.10
C PHE A 23 -5.33 3.90 8.25
N ARG A 24 -5.52 4.60 9.38
CA ARG A 24 -6.27 4.09 10.52
C ARG A 24 -7.71 3.76 10.13
N PHE A 25 -8.40 4.65 9.44
CA PHE A 25 -9.78 4.43 8.96
C PHE A 25 -9.87 3.16 8.08
N VAL A 26 -8.94 2.98 7.14
CA VAL A 26 -8.89 1.77 6.30
C VAL A 26 -8.63 0.52 7.13
N GLN A 27 -7.73 0.59 8.12
CA GLN A 27 -7.42 -0.55 8.98
C GLN A 27 -8.59 -0.93 9.89
N GLU A 28 -9.33 0.05 10.42
CA GLU A 28 -10.56 -0.17 11.20
C GLU A 28 -11.65 -0.80 10.33
N ALA A 29 -11.85 -0.31 9.11
CA ALA A 29 -12.79 -0.92 8.15
C ALA A 29 -12.42 -2.38 7.81
N CYS A 30 -11.13 -2.64 7.56
CA CYS A 30 -10.63 -4.01 7.33
C CYS A 30 -10.88 -4.91 8.55
N GLN A 31 -10.62 -4.40 9.76
CA GLN A 31 -10.83 -5.15 10.99
C GLN A 31 -12.30 -5.54 11.18
N THR A 32 -13.23 -4.60 10.94
CA THR A 32 -14.68 -4.86 11.00
C THR A 32 -15.10 -5.92 9.97
N ALA A 33 -14.47 -5.94 8.80
CA ALA A 33 -14.69 -6.97 7.77
C ALA A 33 -13.94 -8.29 8.03
N GLY A 34 -13.24 -8.45 9.16
CA GLY A 34 -12.45 -9.65 9.48
C GLY A 34 -11.16 -9.81 8.67
N LEU A 35 -10.73 -8.75 7.97
CA LEU A 35 -9.53 -8.71 7.13
C LEU A 35 -8.30 -8.23 7.90
N ILE A 36 -7.13 -8.64 7.41
CA ILE A 36 -5.84 -8.20 7.92
C ILE A 36 -5.36 -7.05 7.05
N SER A 37 -4.90 -5.97 7.66
CA SER A 37 -4.28 -4.86 6.95
C SER A 37 -3.04 -4.34 7.66
N TYR A 38 -2.09 -3.80 6.89
CA TYR A 38 -0.90 -3.12 7.39
C TYR A 38 -0.42 -2.04 6.41
N VAL A 39 0.27 -1.01 6.91
CA VAL A 39 0.93 0.03 6.12
C VAL A 39 2.39 -0.34 5.92
N PHE A 40 2.94 -0.18 4.73
CA PHE A 40 4.35 -0.47 4.45
C PHE A 40 4.96 0.48 3.43
N THR A 41 6.29 0.59 3.48
CA THR A 41 7.10 1.22 2.43
C THR A 41 7.89 0.14 1.66
N PRO A 42 8.28 0.39 0.40
CA PRO A 42 9.05 -0.56 -0.40
C PRO A 42 10.34 -1.08 0.26
N GLU A 43 11.00 -0.22 1.06
CA GLU A 43 12.29 -0.50 1.68
C GLU A 43 12.21 -1.63 2.72
N TYR A 44 11.01 -1.88 3.25
CA TYR A 44 10.78 -2.86 4.31
C TYR A 44 10.22 -4.20 3.80
N VAL A 45 10.26 -4.42 2.48
CA VAL A 45 9.87 -5.70 1.87
C VAL A 45 11.09 -6.60 1.71
N ASN A 46 11.10 -7.73 2.41
CA ASN A 46 12.06 -8.80 2.16
C ASN A 46 11.50 -9.75 1.10
N TRP A 47 11.99 -9.60 -0.12
CA TRP A 47 11.49 -10.33 -1.29
C TRP A 47 11.89 -11.81 -1.32
N GLU A 48 13.02 -12.16 -0.72
CA GLU A 48 13.51 -13.54 -0.63
C GLU A 48 12.67 -14.36 0.34
N ARG A 49 12.37 -13.78 1.51
CA ARG A 49 11.57 -14.42 2.56
C ARG A 49 10.06 -14.25 2.35
N GLY A 50 9.64 -13.39 1.43
CA GLY A 50 8.21 -13.09 1.20
C GLY A 50 7.52 -12.44 2.40
N VAL A 51 8.26 -11.64 3.18
CA VAL A 51 7.75 -10.96 4.37
C VAL A 51 7.91 -9.45 4.26
N VAL A 52 7.01 -8.72 4.91
CA VAL A 52 7.00 -7.26 4.96
C VAL A 52 7.03 -6.82 6.41
N MET A 53 7.96 -5.93 6.76
CA MET A 53 7.84 -5.19 8.01
C MET A 53 6.84 -4.06 7.79
N GLY A 54 5.69 -4.16 8.44
CA GLY A 54 4.57 -3.24 8.27
C GLY A 54 4.08 -2.68 9.59
N TYR A 55 3.17 -1.72 9.51
CA TYR A 55 2.60 -1.04 10.66
C TYR A 55 1.09 -1.22 10.75
N ARG A 56 0.60 -1.51 11.95
CA ARG A 56 -0.83 -1.53 12.28
C ARG A 56 -1.12 -0.59 13.43
N TYR A 57 -2.24 0.10 13.35
CA TYR A 57 -2.77 0.89 14.43
C TYR A 57 -3.53 -0.02 15.40
N GLN A 58 -3.05 -0.11 16.64
CA GLN A 58 -3.66 -0.93 17.70
C GLN A 58 -3.50 -0.22 19.04
N GLN A 59 -4.58 -0.18 19.83
CA GLN A 59 -4.58 0.42 21.18
C GLN A 59 -3.99 1.84 21.18
N GLY A 60 -4.44 2.69 20.26
CA GLY A 60 -4.01 4.08 20.19
C GLY A 60 -2.64 4.33 19.54
N ARG A 61 -1.91 3.28 19.14
CA ARG A 61 -0.52 3.42 18.64
C ARG A 61 -0.22 2.61 17.39
N TRP A 62 0.72 3.12 16.58
CA TRP A 62 1.30 2.39 15.46
C TRP A 62 2.33 1.38 15.97
N ARG A 63 2.07 0.09 15.72
CA ARG A 63 2.98 -1.01 16.08
C ARG A 63 3.57 -1.62 14.82
N ALA A 64 4.88 -1.84 14.84
CA ALA A 64 5.57 -2.58 13.78
C ALA A 64 5.40 -4.08 14.00
N SER A 65 5.16 -4.83 12.93
CA SER A 65 5.08 -6.30 12.95
C SER A 65 5.46 -6.85 11.58
N GLN A 66 5.84 -8.13 11.56
CA GLN A 66 6.07 -8.85 10.31
C GLN A 66 4.74 -9.40 9.77
N PHE A 67 4.55 -9.23 8.47
CA PHE A 67 3.38 -9.70 7.73
C PHE A 67 3.84 -10.50 6.50
N PRO A 68 3.02 -11.41 5.97
CA PRO A 68 3.25 -11.96 4.64
C PRO A 68 3.13 -10.86 3.58
N LEU A 69 3.52 -11.16 2.34
CA LEU A 69 3.16 -10.32 1.19
C LEU A 69 1.64 -10.12 1.12
N PRO A 70 1.18 -8.94 0.67
CA PRO A 70 -0.24 -8.64 0.64
C PRO A 70 -0.93 -9.39 -0.51
N ASN A 71 -2.20 -9.75 -0.32
CA ASN A 71 -3.03 -10.30 -1.39
C ASN A 71 -3.55 -9.20 -2.32
N VAL A 72 -3.66 -7.96 -1.82
CA VAL A 72 -4.05 -6.79 -2.60
C VAL A 72 -3.32 -5.57 -2.06
N VAL A 73 -2.88 -4.67 -2.94
CA VAL A 73 -2.18 -3.45 -2.55
C VAL A 73 -3.08 -2.24 -2.75
N TYR A 74 -3.29 -1.44 -1.71
CA TYR A 74 -3.83 -0.10 -1.84
C TYR A 74 -2.68 0.90 -2.00
N ASN A 75 -2.51 1.46 -3.20
CA ASN A 75 -1.44 2.42 -3.46
C ASN A 75 -1.83 3.82 -2.96
N ARG A 76 -1.07 4.31 -1.98
CA ARG A 76 -1.23 5.60 -1.30
C ARG A 76 0.08 6.36 -1.18
N VAL A 77 0.97 6.16 -2.14
CA VAL A 77 2.17 7.00 -2.30
C VAL A 77 1.72 8.45 -2.51
N PRO A 78 2.15 9.40 -1.66
CA PRO A 78 1.44 10.67 -1.51
C PRO A 78 1.63 11.66 -2.67
N ASN A 79 2.67 11.49 -3.50
CA ASN A 79 2.89 12.36 -4.65
C ASN A 79 3.67 11.66 -5.78
N ARG A 80 3.60 12.24 -6.98
CA ARG A 80 4.24 11.71 -8.19
C ARG A 80 5.76 11.57 -8.06
N LYS A 81 6.43 12.50 -7.38
CA LYS A 81 7.88 12.46 -7.20
C LYS A 81 8.31 11.19 -6.44
N LEU A 82 7.57 10.84 -5.38
CA LEU A 82 7.79 9.62 -4.63
C LEU A 82 7.32 8.38 -5.40
N GLU A 83 6.24 8.47 -6.18
CA GLU A 83 5.77 7.35 -7.00
C GLU A 83 6.75 6.99 -8.13
N SER A 84 7.45 7.99 -8.67
CA SER A 84 8.52 7.82 -9.66
C SER A 84 9.85 7.34 -9.05
N ASN A 85 9.97 7.26 -7.72
CA ASN A 85 11.16 6.70 -7.08
C ASN A 85 11.38 5.25 -7.55
N GLU A 86 12.63 4.93 -7.86
CA GLU A 86 13.03 3.61 -8.34
C GLU A 86 12.59 2.49 -7.39
N GLN A 87 12.70 2.68 -6.07
CA GLN A 87 12.31 1.68 -5.09
C GLN A 87 10.80 1.39 -5.12
N VAL A 88 9.98 2.44 -5.25
CA VAL A 88 8.52 2.31 -5.39
C VAL A 88 8.17 1.62 -6.70
N ARG A 89 8.77 2.04 -7.81
CA ARG A 89 8.56 1.42 -9.13
C ARG A 89 8.96 -0.05 -9.14
N LEU A 90 10.10 -0.40 -8.55
CA LEU A 90 10.60 -1.76 -8.45
C LEU A 90 9.65 -2.63 -7.61
N ALA A 91 9.21 -2.14 -6.45
CA ALA A 91 8.25 -2.85 -5.63
C ALA A 91 6.92 -3.07 -6.35
N LYS A 92 6.39 -2.04 -7.02
CA LYS A 92 5.17 -2.15 -7.83
C LYS A 92 5.32 -3.20 -8.93
N ARG A 93 6.46 -3.23 -9.63
CA ARG A 93 6.76 -4.24 -10.65
C ARG A 93 6.83 -5.65 -10.05
N ARG A 94 7.53 -5.84 -8.94
CA ARG A 94 7.71 -7.15 -8.29
C ARG A 94 6.41 -7.72 -7.72
N LEU A 95 5.52 -6.87 -7.21
CA LEU A 95 4.20 -7.26 -6.72
C LEU A 95 3.26 -7.62 -7.88
N ARG A 96 3.26 -6.83 -8.96
CA ARG A 96 2.50 -7.16 -10.18
C ARG A 96 2.97 -8.46 -10.83
N ALA A 97 4.29 -8.70 -10.88
CA ALA A 97 4.85 -9.95 -11.40
C ALA A 97 4.43 -11.19 -10.59
N ARG A 98 4.01 -11.00 -9.33
CA ARG A 98 3.44 -12.05 -8.46
C ARG A 98 1.92 -12.15 -8.57
N GLY A 99 1.29 -11.45 -9.52
CA GLY A 99 -0.16 -11.44 -9.70
C GLY A 99 -0.93 -10.66 -8.62
N ILE A 100 -0.26 -9.84 -7.81
CA ILE A 100 -0.94 -9.10 -6.73
C ILE A 100 -1.64 -7.87 -7.32
N PRO A 101 -2.99 -7.79 -7.24
CA PRO A 101 -3.75 -6.67 -7.77
C PRO A 101 -3.52 -5.38 -6.96
N TYR A 102 -3.73 -4.25 -7.63
CA TYR A 102 -3.62 -2.92 -7.05
C TYR A 102 -4.97 -2.21 -7.07
N TYR A 103 -5.40 -1.72 -5.91
CA TYR A 103 -6.44 -0.69 -5.79
C TYR A 103 -5.77 0.70 -5.84
N ASN A 104 -6.31 1.60 -6.66
CA ASN A 104 -5.73 2.93 -6.96
C ASN A 104 -4.34 2.88 -7.62
N ALA A 105 -4.22 2.18 -8.75
CA ALA A 105 -2.95 1.77 -9.35
C ALA A 105 -1.95 2.89 -9.68
N SER A 106 -2.38 4.15 -9.79
CA SER A 106 -1.53 5.33 -10.03
C SER A 106 -2.22 6.61 -9.58
N TYR A 107 -1.44 7.64 -9.23
CA TYR A 107 -1.96 8.99 -9.11
C TYR A 107 -2.63 9.41 -10.44
N LEU A 108 -3.93 9.71 -10.40
CA LEU A 108 -4.70 10.18 -11.56
C LEU A 108 -4.01 11.39 -12.18
N ASN A 109 -3.57 11.24 -13.42
CA ASN A 109 -3.06 12.36 -14.17
C ASN A 109 -4.23 13.16 -14.73
N LYS A 110 -4.29 14.48 -14.48
CA LYS A 110 -5.34 15.34 -15.06
C LYS A 110 -5.41 15.22 -16.59
N TYR A 111 -4.29 14.97 -17.26
CA TYR A 111 -4.25 14.75 -18.70
C TYR A 111 -4.79 13.36 -19.10
N ASP A 112 -4.49 12.32 -18.32
CA ASP A 112 -5.03 10.98 -18.58
C ASP A 112 -6.52 10.92 -18.27
N LEU A 113 -6.97 11.61 -17.21
CA LEU A 113 -8.38 11.79 -16.90
C LEU A 113 -9.11 12.58 -18.00
N TYR A 114 -8.51 13.66 -18.50
CA TYR A 114 -9.06 14.41 -19.64
C TYR A 114 -9.22 13.53 -20.88
N ARG A 115 -8.21 12.73 -21.23
CA ARG A 115 -8.30 11.80 -22.38
C ARG A 115 -9.37 10.72 -22.19
N VAL A 116 -9.48 10.17 -20.98
CA VAL A 116 -10.50 9.17 -20.67
C VAL A 116 -11.91 9.77 -20.73
N LEU A 117 -12.11 10.99 -20.20
CA LEU A 117 -13.41 11.68 -20.20
C LEU A 117 -13.80 12.30 -21.56
N GLN A 118 -12.87 12.41 -22.51
CA GLN A 118 -13.12 12.86 -23.89
C GLN A 118 -13.44 11.71 -24.84
N SER A 119 -13.34 10.46 -24.36
CA SER A 119 -13.60 9.25 -25.15
C SER A 119 -15.03 8.71 -24.95
N ASP A 120 -15.89 9.46 -24.26
CA ASP A 120 -17.35 9.32 -24.18
C ASP A 120 -18.00 10.50 -24.93
#